data_AF-A0A958D0Y0-F1
#
_entry.id   AF-A0A958D0Y0-F1
#
_cell.length_a   1.000
_cell.length_b   1.000
_cell.length_c   1.000
_cell.angle_alpha   90.00
_cell.angle_beta   90.00
_cell.angle_gamma   90.00
#
_symmetry.space_group_name_H-M   'P 1'
#
loop_
_entity.id
_entity.type
_entity.pdbx_description
1 polymer ?
#
loop_
_entity_poly.entity_id
_entity_poly.type
_entity_poly.pdbx_seq_one_letter_code
_entity_poly.pdbx_strand_id
1 'polypeptide(L)'
;TLISGDPQPEVATAIGIWRCGNCRQPLSPGAQVTVLLRPDAASPLPLNGETDRVNLLQGKLLEVSFRGSQVRIEVAAAEDTVLRFELPARSAAALPARGGPVALHIDPAGVDVLADHNIHPNMRS
;
A
#
# COMPACT_ATOMS: atom_id res chain seq x y z
N THR A 1 13.28 -8.22 -29.10
CA THR A 1 12.18 -8.54 -28.17
C THR A 1 11.67 -7.25 -27.56
N LEU A 2 10.57 -6.71 -28.08
CA LEU A 2 9.94 -5.50 -27.54
C LEU A 2 8.87 -5.94 -26.53
N ILE A 3 9.17 -5.85 -25.24
CA ILE A 3 8.13 -5.94 -24.21
C ILE A 3 7.49 -4.54 -24.14
N SER A 4 6.51 -4.29 -25.00
CA SER A 4 5.57 -3.19 -24.78
C SER A 4 4.58 -3.70 -23.73
N GLY A 5 4.97 -3.63 -22.46
CA GLY A 5 4.02 -3.85 -21.37
C GLY A 5 3.08 -2.65 -21.34
N ASP A 6 1.78 -2.88 -21.48
CA ASP A 6 0.80 -1.83 -21.22
C ASP A 6 1.13 -1.17 -19.87
N PRO A 7 1.05 0.17 -19.76
CA PRO A 7 1.30 0.84 -18.50
C PRO A 7 0.35 0.26 -17.45
N GLN A 8 0.93 -0.35 -16.40
CA GLN A 8 0.13 -0.86 -15.28
C GLN A 8 -0.65 0.31 -14.68
N PRO A 9 -1.95 0.14 -14.40
CA PRO A 9 -2.77 1.23 -13.89
C PRO A 9 -2.24 1.69 -12.53
N GLU A 10 -2.14 3.01 -12.38
CA GLU A 10 -1.79 3.67 -11.12
C GLU A 10 -3.06 4.20 -10.46
N VAL A 11 -3.23 3.89 -9.18
CA VAL A 11 -4.36 4.33 -8.37
C VAL A 11 -3.85 5.34 -7.33
N ALA A 12 -4.25 6.59 -7.48
CA ALA A 12 -3.98 7.62 -6.49
C ALA A 12 -5.00 7.56 -5.34
N THR A 13 -4.51 7.66 -4.11
CA THR A 13 -5.31 7.71 -2.88
C THR A 13 -4.77 8.79 -1.95
N ALA A 14 -5.44 9.05 -0.83
CA ALA A 14 -4.96 9.99 0.19
C ALA A 14 -3.62 9.57 0.85
N ILE A 15 -3.25 8.29 0.77
CA ILE A 15 -2.08 7.72 1.46
C ILE A 15 -0.92 7.35 0.52
N GLY A 16 -1.08 7.56 -0.80
CA GLY A 16 -0.05 7.22 -1.78
C GLY A 16 -0.60 6.91 -3.17
N ILE A 17 0.32 6.58 -4.08
CA ILE A 17 0.04 6.13 -5.44
C ILE A 17 0.39 4.65 -5.53
N TRP A 18 -0.54 3.84 -6.01
CA TRP A 18 -0.43 2.38 -5.99
C TRP A 18 -0.41 1.81 -7.41
N ARG A 19 0.59 0.98 -7.69
CA ARG A 19 0.68 0.16 -8.88
C ARG A 19 0.51 -1.30 -8.47
N CYS A 20 -0.57 -1.89 -8.96
CA CYS A 20 -0.85 -3.31 -8.80
C CYS A 20 0.02 -4.15 -9.72
N GLY A 21 0.62 -5.22 -9.17
CA GLY A 21 1.39 -6.18 -9.96
C GLY A 21 0.49 -7.04 -10.85
N ASN A 22 -0.75 -7.30 -10.43
CA ASN A 22 -1.68 -8.22 -11.09
C ASN A 22 -3.13 -7.70 -11.14
N CYS A 23 -3.37 -6.45 -11.56
CA CYS A 23 -4.75 -5.99 -11.78
C CYS A 23 -5.45 -6.86 -12.83
N ARG A 24 -6.39 -7.71 -12.39
CA ARG A 24 -7.16 -8.60 -13.27
C ARG A 24 -8.43 -7.95 -13.82
N GLN A 25 -8.85 -6.82 -13.23
CA GLN A 25 -10.07 -6.11 -13.62
C GLN A 25 -9.72 -4.91 -14.51
N PRO A 26 -10.49 -4.67 -15.59
CA PRO A 26 -10.34 -3.45 -16.36
C PRO A 26 -10.73 -2.26 -15.47
N LEU A 27 -9.78 -1.35 -15.28
CA LEU A 27 -9.98 -0.09 -14.56
C LEU A 27 -10.17 1.02 -15.58
N SER A 28 -11.25 1.79 -15.43
CA SER A 28 -11.45 3.02 -16.21
C SER A 28 -10.87 4.21 -15.45
N PRO A 29 -10.20 5.18 -16.13
CA PRO A 29 -9.80 6.42 -15.50
C PRO A 29 -10.98 7.10 -14.79
N GLY A 30 -10.78 7.50 -13.52
CA GLY A 30 -11.82 8.14 -12.70
C GLY A 30 -12.80 7.18 -12.01
N ALA A 31 -12.69 5.86 -12.21
CA ALA A 31 -13.49 4.90 -11.46
C ALA A 31 -13.17 4.95 -9.96
N GLN A 32 -14.20 4.83 -9.12
CA GLN A 32 -14.01 4.60 -7.69
C GLN A 32 -13.56 3.17 -7.47
N VAL A 33 -12.52 3.01 -6.66
CA VAL A 33 -11.88 1.73 -6.40
C VAL A 33 -11.52 1.61 -4.93
N THR A 34 -11.42 0.37 -4.45
CA THR A 34 -10.80 0.05 -3.17
C THR A 34 -9.43 -0.56 -3.43
N VAL A 35 -8.40 -0.01 -2.77
CA VAL A 35 -7.05 -0.57 -2.81
C VAL A 35 -6.86 -1.50 -1.61
N LEU A 36 -6.43 -2.72 -1.88
CA LEU A 36 -6.07 -3.71 -0.88
C LEU A 36 -4.54 -3.85 -0.85
N LEU A 37 -3.97 -3.67 0.34
CA LEU A 37 -2.55 -3.87 0.58
C LEU A 37 -2.37 -5.10 1.46
N ARG A 38 -1.62 -6.09 0.98
CA ARG A 38 -1.29 -7.27 1.77
C ARG A 38 -0.40 -6.88 2.96
N PRO A 39 -0.72 -7.33 4.19
CA PRO A 39 0.07 -6.99 5.38
C PRO A 39 1.54 -7.43 5.28
N ASP A 40 1.81 -8.54 4.59
CA ASP A 40 3.14 -9.14 4.46
C ASP A 40 3.95 -8.64 3.25
N ALA A 41 3.38 -7.73 2.46
CA ALA A 41 4.02 -7.17 1.27
C ALA A 41 4.83 -5.89 1.52
N ALA A 42 4.92 -5.44 2.76
CA ALA A 42 5.64 -4.22 3.12
C ALA A 42 7.10 -4.50 3.46
N SER A 43 7.98 -3.55 3.14
CA SER A 43 9.38 -3.54 3.55
C SER A 43 9.81 -2.12 3.96
N PRO A 44 10.47 -1.95 5.12
CA PRO A 44 10.96 -0.63 5.53
C PRO A 44 11.96 -0.06 4.54
N LEU A 45 11.88 1.25 4.30
CA LEU A 45 12.84 2.00 3.52
C LEU A 45 13.59 3.03 4.37
N PRO A 46 14.85 3.34 4.02
CA PRO A 46 15.55 4.49 4.58
C PRO A 46 14.82 5.79 4.20
N LEU A 47 14.63 6.70 5.16
CA LEU A 47 13.97 7.99 4.93
C LEU A 47 14.78 8.97 4.05
N ASN A 48 16.07 8.69 3.83
CA ASN A 48 17.03 9.64 3.28
C ASN A 48 17.37 9.36 1.80
N GLY A 49 16.67 8.44 1.15
CA GLY A 49 16.91 8.05 -0.24
C GLY A 49 15.90 8.67 -1.20
N GLU A 50 16.35 9.01 -2.40
CA GLU A 50 15.45 9.28 -3.53
C GLU A 50 14.72 7.97 -3.86
N THR A 51 13.45 7.91 -3.45
CA THR A 51 12.62 6.71 -3.61
C THR A 51 11.51 7.04 -4.60
N ASP A 52 11.23 6.12 -5.51
CA ASP A 52 10.01 6.16 -6.32
C ASP A 52 8.80 6.37 -5.39
N ARG A 53 7.93 7.31 -5.77
CA ARG A 53 6.72 7.63 -4.99
C ARG A 53 5.62 6.59 -5.20
N VAL A 54 5.75 5.76 -6.23
CA VAL A 54 4.83 4.65 -6.48
C VAL A 54 5.08 3.53 -5.47
N ASN A 55 3.99 2.99 -4.91
CA ASN A 55 3.99 1.97 -3.87
C ASN A 55 4.75 2.36 -2.60
N LEU A 56 4.86 3.66 -2.35
CA LEU A 56 5.46 4.20 -1.15
C LEU A 56 4.37 4.60 -0.16
N LEU A 57 4.36 3.98 1.01
CA LEU A 57 3.59 4.41 2.16
C LEU A 57 4.47 5.22 3.09
N GLN A 58 4.10 6.47 3.36
CA GLN A 58 4.72 7.29 4.39
C GLN A 58 3.75 7.51 5.54
N GLY A 59 4.28 7.52 6.77
CA GLY A 59 3.44 7.68 7.94
C GLY A 59 4.21 7.78 9.24
N LYS A 60 3.49 7.62 10.35
CA LYS A 60 4.04 7.52 11.70
C LYS A 60 3.85 6.11 12.25
N LEU A 61 4.92 5.55 12.82
CA LEU A 61 4.87 4.25 13.46
C LEU A 61 4.13 4.36 14.80
N LEU A 62 2.97 3.72 14.93
CA LEU A 62 2.15 3.78 16.13
C LEU A 62 2.49 2.69 17.13
N GLU A 63 2.74 1.47 16.66
CA GLU A 63 3.01 0.31 17.50
C GLU A 63 3.94 -0.67 16.79
N VAL A 64 4.70 -1.42 17.59
CA VAL A 64 5.55 -2.53 17.15
C VAL A 64 5.36 -3.69 18.11
N SER A 65 5.04 -4.86 17.58
CA SER A 65 4.76 -6.05 18.37
C SER A 65 5.46 -7.27 17.79
N PHE A 66 6.41 -7.83 18.54
CA PHE A 66 7.09 -9.06 18.16
C PHE A 66 6.17 -10.29 18.32
N ARG A 67 6.20 -11.16 17.31
CA ARG A 67 5.39 -12.37 17.19
C ARG A 67 6.26 -13.51 16.61
N GLY A 68 7.24 -13.94 17.39
CA GLY A 68 8.19 -14.99 16.97
C GLY A 68 9.06 -14.52 15.79
N SER A 69 8.89 -15.14 14.63
CA SER A 69 9.65 -14.82 13.41
C SER A 69 9.17 -13.57 12.67
N GLN A 70 8.06 -12.98 13.11
CA GLN A 70 7.44 -11.79 12.52
C GLN A 70 7.38 -10.64 13.53
N VAL A 71 7.29 -9.43 13.01
CA VAL A 71 6.94 -8.22 13.76
C VAL A 71 5.71 -7.60 13.12
N ARG A 72 4.67 -7.35 13.92
CA ARG A 72 3.49 -6.62 13.50
C ARG A 72 3.69 -5.15 13.81
N ILE A 73 3.38 -4.28 12.85
CA ILE A 73 3.42 -2.83 13.03
C ILE A 73 2.08 -2.19 12.71
N GLU A 74 1.81 -1.06 13.35
CA GLU A 74 0.71 -0.15 13.00
C GLU A 74 1.27 1.18 12.51
N VAL A 75 0.74 1.68 11.39
CA VAL A 75 1.20 2.91 10.75
C VAL A 75 0.03 3.84 10.51
N ALA A 76 0.13 5.08 11.01
CA ALA A 76 -0.77 6.17 10.64
C ALA A 76 -0.26 6.83 9.36
N ALA A 77 -1.02 6.77 8.26
CA ALA A 77 -0.57 7.22 6.93
C ALA A 77 -1.23 8.54 6.46
N ALA A 78 -2.52 8.74 6.76
CA ALA A 78 -3.26 9.99 6.54
C ALA A 78 -4.17 10.25 7.76
N GLU A 79 -4.81 11.43 7.83
CA GLU A 79 -5.86 11.70 8.84
C GLU A 79 -6.86 10.54 8.81
N ASP A 80 -6.98 9.85 9.94
CA ASP A 80 -7.86 8.70 10.19
C ASP A 80 -7.52 7.35 9.52
N THR A 81 -6.41 7.23 8.79
CA THR A 81 -6.01 5.93 8.20
C THR A 81 -4.89 5.25 8.97
N VAL A 82 -5.23 4.14 9.63
CA VAL A 82 -4.27 3.24 10.31
C VAL A 82 -4.19 1.91 9.58
N LEU A 83 -2.99 1.56 9.13
CA LEU A 83 -2.70 0.30 8.44
C LEU A 83 -1.88 -0.64 9.30
N ARG A 84 -2.05 -1.95 9.08
CA ARG A 84 -1.34 -3.02 9.78
C ARG A 84 -0.48 -3.80 8.80
N PHE A 85 0.78 -3.99 9.15
CA PHE A 85 1.72 -4.79 8.37
C PHE A 85 2.41 -5.84 9.23
N GLU A 86 2.86 -6.90 8.58
CA GLU A 86 3.62 -8.00 9.15
C GLU A 86 4.95 -8.07 8.41
N LEU A 87 6.04 -7.82 9.13
CA LEU A 87 7.38 -7.80 8.57
C LEU A 87 8.19 -8.96 9.18
N PRO A 88 9.20 -9.49 8.47
CA PRO A 88 10.17 -10.39 9.08
C PRO A 88 10.80 -9.74 10.31
N ALA A 89 11.00 -10.50 11.40
CA ALA A 89 11.54 -9.95 12.66
C ALA A 89 12.89 -9.23 12.48
N ARG A 90 13.71 -9.66 11.50
CA ARG A 90 14.98 -8.99 11.13
C ARG A 90 14.80 -7.54 10.68
N SER A 91 13.64 -7.19 10.14
CA SER A 91 13.32 -5.84 9.66
C SER A 91 13.03 -4.86 10.79
N ALA A 92 12.84 -5.34 12.03
CA ALA A 92 12.57 -4.49 13.19
C ALA A 92 13.71 -3.51 13.48
N ALA A 93 14.95 -3.86 13.17
CA ALA A 93 16.11 -2.99 13.35
C ALA A 93 16.10 -1.76 12.42
N ALA A 94 15.34 -1.81 11.32
CA ALA A 94 15.19 -0.70 10.38
C ALA A 94 13.98 0.19 10.70
N LEU A 95 13.17 -0.17 11.69
CA LEU A 95 12.02 0.64 12.10
C LEU A 95 12.47 1.79 13.02
N PRO A 96 11.85 2.97 12.90
CA PRO A 96 12.07 4.06 13.84
C PRO A 96 11.52 3.72 15.24
N ALA A 97 11.80 4.58 16.21
CA ALA A 97 11.07 4.53 17.47
C ALA A 97 9.57 4.83 17.26
N ARG A 98 8.73 4.36 18.18
CA ARG A 98 7.30 4.68 18.23
C ARG A 98 7.08 6.20 18.16
N GLY A 99 6.11 6.62 17.35
CA GLY A 99 5.82 8.02 17.03
C GLY A 99 6.72 8.63 15.94
N GLY A 100 7.80 7.94 15.58
CA GLY A 100 8.73 8.37 14.55
C GLY A 100 8.20 8.18 13.12
N PRO A 101 8.76 8.93 12.16
CA PRO A 101 8.41 8.81 10.75
C PRO A 101 8.88 7.46 10.19
N VAL A 102 8.02 6.80 9.41
CA VAL A 102 8.32 5.53 8.74
C VAL A 102 7.97 5.63 7.26
N ALA A 103 8.79 5.02 6.41
CA ALA A 103 8.51 4.79 5.01
C ALA A 103 8.53 3.28 4.75
N LEU A 104 7.48 2.78 4.10
CA LEU A 104 7.37 1.38 3.67
C LEU A 104 7.22 1.34 2.16
N HIS A 105 8.05 0.52 1.50
CA HIS A 105 7.78 0.09 0.14
C HIS A 105 6.79 -1.08 0.16
N ILE A 106 5.77 -1.03 -0.69
CA ILE A 106 4.83 -2.13 -0.88
C ILE A 106 5.20 -2.87 -2.17
N ASP A 107 5.45 -4.17 -2.07
CA ASP A 107 5.64 -5.00 -3.26
C ASP A 107 4.38 -4.91 -4.16
N PRO A 108 4.51 -4.55 -5.46
CA PRO A 108 3.38 -4.53 -6.38
C PRO A 108 2.55 -5.82 -6.37
N ALA A 109 3.17 -6.99 -6.14
CA ALA A 109 2.47 -8.26 -6.06
C ALA A 109 1.53 -8.39 -4.83
N GLY A 110 1.66 -7.49 -3.85
CA GLY A 110 0.77 -7.37 -2.71
C GLY A 110 -0.22 -6.21 -2.78
N VAL A 111 -0.31 -5.53 -3.93
CA VAL A 111 -1.28 -4.48 -4.21
C VAL A 111 -2.37 -5.03 -5.13
N ASP A 112 -3.60 -5.07 -4.63
CA ASP A 112 -4.80 -5.42 -5.38
C ASP A 112 -5.76 -4.23 -5.46
N VAL A 113 -6.55 -4.18 -6.52
CA VAL A 113 -7.56 -3.13 -6.74
C VAL A 113 -8.90 -3.80 -7.01
N LEU A 114 -9.90 -3.41 -6.25
CA LEU A 114 -11.29 -3.82 -6.45
C LEU A 114 -12.06 -2.63 -7.03
N ALA A 115 -12.69 -2.83 -8.19
CA ALA A 115 -13.67 -1.86 -8.67
C ALA A 115 -14.85 -1.80 -7.70
N ASP A 116 -15.27 -0.61 -7.29
CA ASP A 116 -16.48 -0.48 -6.49
C ASP A 116 -17.68 -0.87 -7.36
N HIS A 117 -18.33 -1.98 -7.02
CA HIS A 117 -19.50 -2.49 -7.74
C HIS A 117 -20.81 -1.87 -7.27
N ASN A 118 -20.79 -0.67 -6.65
CA ASN A 118 -21.99 0.10 -6.37
C ASN A 118 -22.57 0.75 -7.64
N ILE A 119 -23.00 -0.09 -8.59
CA ILE A 119 -23.97 0.28 -9.62
C ILE A 119 -25.32 -0.29 -9.18
N HIS A 120 -26.01 0.45 -8.31
CA HIS A 120 -27.46 0.55 -8.43
C HIS A 120 -27.75 1.82 -9.22
N PRO A 121 -27.97 1.74 -10.55
CA PRO A 121 -28.68 2.79 -11.23
C PRO A 121 -30.13 2.61 -10.79
N ASN A 122 -30.61 3.43 -9.86
CA ASN A 122 -32.05 3.58 -9.68
C ASN A 122 -32.60 4.23 -10.96
N MET A 123 -32.87 3.38 -11.94
CA MET A 123 -33.79 3.65 -13.03
C MET A 123 -35.20 3.31 -12.55
N ARG A 124 -36.13 4.19 -12.93
CA ARG A 124 -37.61 4.10 -12.90
C ARG A 124 -38.24 4.83 -11.71
N SER A 125 -39.16 5.77 -11.90
CA SER A 125 -40.00 6.15 -13.06
C SER A 125 -40.37 7.62 -12.97
#